data_AF-A0A949LFS3-F1
#
_entry.id   AF-A0A949LFS3-F1
#
_cell.length_a   1.000
_cell.length_b   1.000
_cell.length_c   1.000
_cell.angle_alpha   90.00
_cell.angle_beta   90.00
_cell.angle_gamma   90.00
#
_symmetry.space_group_name_H-M   'P 1'
#
loop_
_entity.id
_entity.type
_entity.pdbx_description
1 polymer ?
#
loop_
_entity_poly.entity_id
_entity_poly.type
_entity_poly.pdbx_seq_one_letter_code
_entity_poly.pdbx_strand_id
1 'polypeptide(L)'
;MQPIALVSDTTPDADEAQLACFRRLTPQERLQKMIASSRRGRDLALAAIRRSEPNLSEAEVRLRYLALAYGDNLASEVRRWLGARGA
;
A
#
# COMPACT_ATOMS: atom_id res chain seq x y z
N MET A 1 -35.31 5.28 -5.60
CA MET A 1 -33.84 5.42 -5.54
C MET A 1 -33.28 4.81 -6.82
N GLN A 2 -32.74 5.63 -7.73
CA GLN A 2 -32.14 5.15 -8.98
C GLN A 2 -30.81 4.44 -8.64
N PRO A 3 -30.47 3.30 -9.26
CA PRO A 3 -29.19 2.65 -9.03
C PRO A 3 -28.06 3.54 -9.55
N ILE A 4 -27.06 3.81 -8.70
CA ILE A 4 -25.83 4.48 -9.11
C ILE A 4 -25.09 3.48 -10.00
N ALA A 5 -25.04 3.74 -11.31
CA ALA A 5 -24.13 3.05 -12.19
C ALA A 5 -22.70 3.44 -11.75
N LEU A 6 -22.01 2.52 -11.07
CA LEU A 6 -20.60 2.68 -10.72
C LEU A 6 -19.81 2.78 -12.03
N VAL A 7 -19.42 4.00 -12.40
CA VAL A 7 -18.45 4.22 -13.47
C VAL A 7 -17.13 3.65 -12.98
N SER A 8 -16.74 2.52 -13.55
CA SER A 8 -15.47 1.86 -13.31
C SER A 8 -14.49 2.25 -14.42
N ASP A 9 -13.27 2.64 -14.05
CA ASP A 9 -12.16 2.80 -15.01
C ASP A 9 -11.69 1.44 -15.58
N THR A 10 -12.26 0.34 -15.08
CA THR A 10 -12.07 -1.02 -15.59
C THR A 10 -13.27 -1.42 -16.46
N THR A 11 -13.03 -1.62 -17.76
CA THR A 11 -14.02 -2.18 -18.69
C THR A 11 -14.32 -3.65 -18.37
N PRO A 12 -15.52 -4.19 -18.69
CA PRO A 12 -15.85 -5.60 -18.47
C PRO A 12 -14.82 -6.59 -19.02
N ASP A 13 -14.34 -6.37 -20.25
CA ASP A 13 -13.35 -7.26 -20.89
C ASP A 13 -12.01 -7.29 -20.14
N ALA A 14 -11.61 -6.15 -19.56
CA ALA A 14 -10.40 -6.04 -18.76
C ALA A 14 -10.54 -6.76 -17.40
N ASP A 15 -11.70 -6.65 -16.76
CA ASP A 15 -12.02 -7.40 -15.54
C ASP A 15 -12.02 -8.91 -15.81
N GLU A 16 -12.67 -9.35 -16.89
CA GLU A 16 -12.69 -10.76 -17.28
C GLU A 16 -11.28 -11.30 -17.58
N ALA A 17 -10.46 -10.54 -18.30
CA ALA A 17 -9.07 -10.91 -18.57
C ALA A 17 -8.25 -11.03 -17.28
N GLN A 18 -8.45 -10.11 -16.33
CA GLN A 18 -7.79 -10.16 -15.02
C GLN A 18 -8.23 -11.38 -14.20
N LEU A 19 -9.53 -11.67 -14.17
CA LEU A 19 -10.10 -12.84 -13.49
C LEU A 19 -9.60 -14.15 -14.11
N ALA A 20 -9.54 -14.24 -15.44
CA ALA A 20 -8.98 -15.40 -16.14
C ALA A 20 -7.52 -15.64 -15.75
N CYS A 21 -6.71 -14.58 -15.65
CA CYS A 21 -5.34 -14.67 -15.16
C CYS A 21 -5.28 -15.21 -13.72
N PHE A 22 -6.13 -14.71 -12.81
CA PHE A 22 -6.16 -15.17 -11.41
C PHE A 22 -6.61 -16.62 -11.27
N ARG A 23 -7.59 -17.06 -12.06
CA ARG A 23 -8.11 -18.45 -12.05
C ARG A 23 -7.06 -19.48 -12.47
N ARG A 24 -6.04 -19.08 -13.23
CA ARG A 24 -4.94 -19.95 -13.68
C ARG A 24 -3.82 -20.11 -12.66
N LEU A 25 -3.84 -19.35 -11.56
CA LEU A 25 -2.81 -19.42 -10.53
C LEU A 25 -3.11 -20.52 -9.53
N THR A 26 -2.07 -21.22 -9.12
CA THR A 26 -2.08 -22.01 -7.88
C THR A 26 -2.24 -21.10 -6.66
N PRO A 27 -2.68 -21.64 -5.50
CA PRO A 27 -2.74 -20.87 -4.25
C PRO A 27 -1.39 -20.22 -3.87
N GLN A 28 -0.27 -20.91 -4.10
CA GLN A 28 1.06 -20.39 -3.82
C GLN A 28 1.41 -19.21 -4.73
N GLU A 29 1.19 -19.34 -6.04
CA GLU A 29 1.45 -18.24 -6.99
C GLU A 29 0.59 -17.01 -6.69
N ARG A 30 -0.68 -17.23 -6.29
CA ARG A 30 -1.57 -16.15 -5.85
C ARG A 30 -1.02 -15.43 -4.63
N LEU A 31 -0.53 -16.16 -3.62
CA LEU A 31 0.11 -15.57 -2.44
C LEU A 31 1.37 -14.78 -2.82
N GLN A 32 2.21 -15.32 -3.70
CA GLN A 32 3.42 -14.62 -4.15
C GLN A 32 3.10 -13.32 -4.88
N LYS A 33 2.08 -13.32 -5.75
CA LYS A 33 1.64 -12.08 -6.42
C LYS A 33 1.10 -11.05 -5.44
N MET A 34 0.33 -11.47 -4.43
CA MET A 34 -0.14 -10.60 -3.35
C MET A 34 1.03 -9.96 -2.60
N ILE A 35 2.00 -10.76 -2.15
CA ILE A 35 3.19 -10.26 -1.45
C ILE A 35 3.98 -9.27 -2.32
N ALA A 36 4.19 -9.61 -3.59
CA ALA A 36 4.88 -8.74 -4.53
C ALA A 36 4.12 -7.42 -4.76
N SER A 37 2.79 -7.47 -4.86
CA SER A 37 1.94 -6.29 -5.00
C SER A 37 2.05 -5.37 -3.77
N SER A 38 1.93 -5.93 -2.57
CA SER A 38 2.05 -5.15 -1.32
C SER A 38 3.44 -4.50 -1.19
N ARG A 39 4.51 -5.20 -1.57
CA ARG A 39 5.87 -4.63 -1.59
C ARG A 39 5.95 -3.45 -2.55
N ARG A 40 5.48 -3.61 -3.80
CA ARG A 40 5.47 -2.52 -4.80
C ARG A 40 4.67 -1.32 -4.33
N GLY A 41 3.48 -1.53 -3.76
CA GLY A 41 2.65 -0.45 -3.21
C GLY A 41 3.38 0.34 -2.12
N ARG A 42 4.01 -0.36 -1.17
CA ARG A 42 4.85 0.28 -0.14
C ARG A 42 6.02 1.05 -0.75
N ASP A 43 6.75 0.45 -1.69
CA ASP A 43 7.94 1.06 -2.27
C ASP A 43 7.58 2.33 -3.06
N LEU A 44 6.47 2.31 -3.79
CA LEU A 44 5.90 3.48 -4.47
C LEU A 44 5.49 4.57 -3.48
N ALA A 45 4.82 4.21 -2.39
CA ALA A 45 4.43 5.17 -1.35
C ALA A 45 5.65 5.83 -0.70
N LEU A 46 6.68 5.05 -0.34
CA LEU A 46 7.92 5.58 0.21
C LEU A 46 8.64 6.51 -0.78
N ALA A 47 8.69 6.15 -2.07
CA ALA A 47 9.28 7.01 -3.10
C ALA A 47 8.51 8.32 -3.26
N ALA A 48 7.17 8.28 -3.22
CA ALA A 48 6.33 9.46 -3.29
C ALA A 48 6.54 10.39 -2.07
N ILE A 49 6.66 9.83 -0.87
CA ILE A 49 6.96 10.60 0.36
C ILE A 49 8.32 11.28 0.24
N ARG A 50 9.39 10.55 -0.12
CA ARG A 50 10.72 11.13 -0.32
C ARG A 50 10.72 12.28 -1.33
N ARG A 51 9.95 12.14 -2.41
CA ARG A 51 9.84 13.18 -3.45
C ARG A 51 9.08 14.42 -2.97
N SER A 52 8.05 14.23 -2.15
CA SER A 52 7.19 15.34 -1.67
C SER A 52 7.73 16.03 -0.42
N GLU A 53 8.51 15.33 0.40
CA GLU A 53 9.06 15.82 1.68
C GLU A 53 10.58 15.54 1.74
N PRO A 54 11.42 16.22 0.94
CA PRO A 54 12.83 15.86 0.73
C PRO A 54 13.74 16.04 1.96
N ASN A 55 13.28 16.78 2.98
CA ASN A 55 14.05 17.04 4.20
C ASN A 55 13.83 15.98 5.28
N LEU A 56 12.92 15.03 5.08
CA LEU A 56 12.71 13.94 6.04
C LEU A 56 13.89 12.97 6.03
N SER A 57 14.32 12.58 7.23
CA SER A 57 15.18 11.42 7.40
C SER A 57 14.46 10.13 6.98
N GLU A 58 15.21 9.06 6.70
CA GLU A 58 14.63 7.76 6.36
C GLU A 58 13.72 7.20 7.47
N ALA A 59 13.98 7.52 8.73
CA ALA A 59 13.11 7.14 9.85
C ALA A 59 11.77 7.89 9.78
N GLU A 60 11.80 9.19 9.49
CA GLU A 60 10.60 10.01 9.35
C GLU A 60 9.78 9.62 8.12
N VAL A 61 10.42 9.29 6.99
CA VAL A 61 9.76 8.74 5.80
C VAL A 61 8.98 7.48 6.14
N ARG A 62 9.56 6.57 6.93
CA ARG A 62 8.88 5.33 7.37
C ARG A 62 7.73 5.61 8.32
N LEU A 63 7.89 6.54 9.26
CA LEU A 63 6.80 6.96 10.15
C LEU A 63 5.65 7.64 9.37
N ARG A 64 5.98 8.42 8.35
CA ARG A 64 5.01 9.03 7.44
C ARG A 64 4.24 7.98 6.64
N TYR A 65 4.92 6.95 6.15
CA TYR A 65 4.28 5.79 5.52
C TYR A 65 3.38 5.04 6.51
N LEU A 66 3.80 4.84 7.76
CA LEU A 66 2.97 4.18 8.78
C LEU A 66 1.67 4.95 9.04
N ALA A 67 1.75 6.28 9.13
CA ALA A 67 0.59 7.14 9.27
C ALA A 67 -0.37 7.00 8.07
N LEU A 68 0.17 7.00 6.85
CA LEU A 68 -0.61 6.84 5.62
C LEU A 68 -1.29 5.47 5.52
N ALA A 69 -0.56 4.38 5.82
CA ALA A 69 -1.03 3.01 5.57
C ALA A 69 -1.87 2.43 6.72
N TYR A 70 -1.62 2.87 7.96
CA TYR A 70 -2.19 2.27 9.17
C TYR A 70 -2.76 3.29 10.17
N GLY A 71 -2.66 4.59 9.89
CA GLY A 71 -3.18 5.68 10.72
C GLY A 71 -2.16 6.28 11.69
N ASP A 72 -2.46 7.51 12.11
CA ASP A 72 -1.56 8.32 12.94
C ASP A 72 -1.30 7.74 14.33
N ASN A 73 -2.25 6.97 14.88
CA ASN A 73 -2.08 6.36 16.20
C ASN A 73 -0.90 5.38 16.21
N LEU A 74 -0.86 4.45 15.24
CA LEU A 74 0.23 3.48 15.15
C LEU A 74 1.57 4.18 14.88
N ALA A 75 1.60 5.17 14.00
CA ALA A 75 2.81 5.93 13.72
C ALA A 75 3.36 6.64 14.97
N SER A 76 2.48 7.20 15.79
CA SER A 76 2.85 7.89 17.03
C SER A 76 3.35 6.91 18.09
N GLU A 77 2.71 5.76 18.25
CA GLU A 77 3.16 4.69 19.15
C GLU A 77 4.55 4.18 18.77
N VAL A 78 4.78 3.92 17.47
CA VAL A 78 6.08 3.47 16.95
C VAL A 78 7.15 4.54 17.15
N ARG A 79 6.87 5.82 16.88
CA ARG A 79 7.80 6.92 17.13
C ARG A 79 8.25 6.95 18.59
N ARG A 80 7.29 6.86 19.52
CA ARG A 80 7.54 6.89 20.95
C ARG A 80 8.37 5.69 21.41
N TRP A 81 8.07 4.50 20.87
CA TRP A 81 8.85 3.28 21.14
C TRP A 81 10.29 3.36 20.62
N LEU A 82 10.51 3.91 19.41
CA LEU A 82 11.85 4.11 18.85
C LEU A 82 12.68 5.08 19.69
N GLY A 83 12.07 6.17 20.17
CA GLY A 83 12.73 7.14 21.05
C GLY A 83 13.14 6.53 22.39
N ALA A 84 12.30 5.69 22.99
CA ALA A 84 12.59 5.00 24.25
C ALA A 84 13.68 3.91 24.14
N ARG A 85 13.94 3.37 22.94
CA ARG A 85 15.01 2.38 22.69
C ARG A 85 16.37 2.99 22.40
N GLY A 86 16.40 4.27 22.01
CA GLY A 86 17.62 4.99 21.66
C GLY A 86 18.24 5.79 22.82
N ALA A 87 17.58 5.81 23.98
CA ALA A 87 18.05 6.38 25.25
C ALA A 87 18.56 5.27 26.18
#